data_AF-A0A938VM86-F1
#
_entry.id   AF-A0A938VM86-F1
#
_cell.length_a   1.000
_cell.length_b   1.000
_cell.length_c   1.000
_cell.angle_alpha   90.00
_cell.angle_beta   90.00
_cell.angle_gamma   90.00
#
_symmetry.space_group_name_H-M   'P 1'
#
loop_
_entity.id
_entity.type
_entity.pdbx_description
1 polymer ?
#
loop_
_entity_poly.entity_id
_entity_poly.type
_entity_poly.pdbx_seq_one_letter_code
_entity_poly.pdbx_strand_id
1 'polypeptide(L)'
;MEPMTPRQRMLTAIRNEQPDRVPVAPDISNMIPARLTGKPFWDIYYFQDPPLWKAYIDAVRYFGIDGWFIYGDMQYQWPGERHEAVEALHQTHDRWMVRYRARVDGHPYGYEHTYYAADPPTLTEKRVKDLETEWTLLERLLAPPVGYNPSLLGRQRAALGELGAFGVSIGYPGSSPGSACSRANSWT
;
A
#
# COMPACT_ATOMS: atom_id res chain seq x y z
N MET A 1 -22.57 -29.47 -8.47
CA MET A 1 -21.87 -28.31 -9.04
C MET A 1 -20.39 -28.57 -8.86
N GLU A 2 -19.56 -28.39 -9.89
CA GLU A 2 -18.11 -28.59 -9.74
C GLU A 2 -17.52 -27.52 -8.81
N PRO A 3 -16.55 -27.88 -7.95
CA PRO A 3 -15.92 -26.93 -7.04
C PRO A 3 -15.15 -25.86 -7.81
N MET A 4 -15.43 -24.59 -7.54
CA MET A 4 -14.72 -23.46 -8.14
C MET A 4 -13.42 -23.18 -7.38
N THR A 5 -12.40 -22.72 -8.07
CA THR A 5 -11.24 -22.10 -7.41
C THR A 5 -11.66 -20.81 -6.70
N PRO A 6 -10.90 -20.33 -5.70
CA PRO A 6 -11.16 -19.04 -5.06
C PRO A 6 -11.28 -17.88 -6.05
N ARG A 7 -10.40 -17.82 -7.05
CA ARG A 7 -10.47 -16.80 -8.10
C ARG A 7 -11.76 -16.89 -8.92
N GLN A 8 -12.13 -18.08 -9.38
CA GLN A 8 -13.38 -18.26 -10.13
C GLN A 8 -14.59 -17.86 -9.28
N ARG A 9 -14.65 -18.31 -8.03
CA ARG A 9 -15.73 -17.99 -7.08
C ARG A 9 -15.90 -16.48 -6.90
N MET A 10 -14.80 -15.78 -6.66
CA MET A 10 -14.77 -14.32 -6.54
C MET A 10 -15.27 -13.62 -7.80
N LEU A 11 -14.75 -13.99 -8.97
CA LEU A 11 -15.11 -13.35 -10.24
C LEU A 11 -16.56 -13.63 -10.66
N THR A 12 -17.06 -14.84 -10.42
CA THR A 12 -18.48 -15.19 -10.63
C THR A 12 -19.38 -14.33 -9.76
N ALA A 13 -19.06 -14.19 -8.47
CA ALA A 13 -19.84 -13.32 -7.57
C ALA A 13 -19.81 -11.85 -8.00
N ILE A 14 -18.65 -11.31 -8.40
CA ILE A 14 -18.51 -9.92 -8.90
C ILE A 14 -19.35 -9.69 -10.17
N ARG A 15 -19.53 -10.71 -11.00
CA ARG A 15 -20.38 -10.65 -12.21
C ARG A 15 -21.89 -10.77 -11.91
N ASN A 16 -22.29 -10.81 -10.64
CA ASN A 16 -23.67 -11.08 -10.22
C ASN A 16 -24.19 -12.45 -10.72
N GLU A 17 -23.30 -13.43 -10.88
CA GLU A 17 -23.63 -14.82 -11.21
C GLU A 17 -23.68 -15.69 -9.92
N GLN A 18 -24.05 -16.96 -10.04
CA GLN A 18 -24.12 -17.89 -8.90
C GLN A 18 -22.82 -18.68 -8.73
N PRO A 19 -21.99 -18.39 -7.70
CA PRO A 19 -20.83 -19.21 -7.37
C PRO A 19 -21.23 -20.53 -6.70
N ASP A 20 -20.28 -21.47 -6.60
CA ASP A 20 -20.45 -22.75 -5.89
C ASP A 20 -20.75 -22.59 -4.38
N ARG A 21 -20.26 -21.51 -3.77
CA ARG A 21 -20.59 -21.03 -2.42
C ARG A 21 -20.31 -19.53 -2.32
N VAL A 22 -20.77 -18.89 -1.24
CA VAL A 22 -20.46 -17.48 -0.95
C VAL A 22 -18.93 -17.31 -0.79
N PRO A 23 -18.28 -16.40 -1.56
CA PRO A 23 -16.87 -16.09 -1.36
C PRO A 23 -16.66 -15.36 -0.03
N VAL A 24 -15.55 -15.64 0.63
CA VAL A 24 -15.18 -15.05 1.92
C VAL A 24 -13.81 -14.38 1.80
N ALA A 25 -13.82 -13.05 1.79
CA ALA A 25 -12.63 -12.21 1.67
C ALA A 25 -12.65 -11.11 2.76
N PRO A 26 -12.38 -11.46 4.03
CA PRO A 26 -12.35 -10.46 5.11
C PRO A 26 -11.27 -9.41 4.85
N ASP A 27 -11.52 -8.17 5.27
CA ASP A 27 -10.53 -7.10 5.22
C ASP A 27 -9.46 -7.31 6.29
N ILE A 28 -8.50 -8.18 5.98
CA ILE A 28 -7.32 -8.46 6.81
C ILE A 28 -6.19 -7.44 6.58
N SER A 29 -6.33 -6.65 5.51
CA SER A 29 -5.42 -5.61 5.02
C SER A 29 -3.95 -5.95 5.31
N ASN A 30 -3.28 -5.10 6.08
CA ASN A 30 -1.85 -5.17 6.34
C ASN A 30 -1.50 -5.71 7.74
N MET A 31 -2.35 -5.48 8.74
CA MET A 31 -2.14 -5.88 10.13
C MET A 31 -1.98 -7.39 10.30
N ILE A 32 -2.95 -8.15 9.80
CA ILE A 32 -3.00 -9.59 10.02
C ILE A 32 -1.90 -10.30 9.22
N PRO A 33 -1.68 -10.01 7.92
CA PRO A 33 -0.56 -10.58 7.19
C PRO A 33 0.78 -10.26 7.82
N ALA A 34 1.00 -9.01 8.25
CA ALA A 34 2.26 -8.61 8.87
C ALA A 34 2.51 -9.39 10.17
N ARG A 35 1.51 -9.44 11.05
CA ARG A 35 1.62 -10.17 12.33
C ARG A 35 1.81 -11.67 12.13
N LEU A 36 1.20 -12.27 11.11
CA LEU A 36 1.34 -13.69 10.79
C LEU A 36 2.78 -14.07 10.42
N THR A 37 3.60 -13.14 9.92
CA THR A 37 5.02 -13.41 9.64
C THR A 37 5.86 -13.67 10.89
N GLY A 38 5.39 -13.25 12.07
CA GLY A 38 6.15 -13.29 13.32
C GLY A 38 7.31 -12.28 13.39
N LYS A 39 7.50 -11.44 12.36
CA LYS A 39 8.53 -10.40 12.33
C LYS A 39 8.02 -9.07 12.87
N PRO A 40 8.91 -8.19 13.37
CA PRO A 40 8.59 -6.79 13.57
C PRO A 40 8.06 -6.14 12.29
N PHE A 41 7.11 -5.23 12.42
CA PHE A 41 6.47 -4.58 11.27
C PHE A 41 7.49 -3.78 10.44
N TRP A 42 8.49 -3.15 11.04
CA TRP A 42 9.54 -2.46 10.27
C TRP A 42 10.33 -3.38 9.32
N ASP A 43 10.45 -4.68 9.59
CA ASP A 43 11.07 -5.64 8.65
C ASP A 43 10.27 -5.76 7.36
N ILE A 44 8.96 -5.64 7.47
CA ILE A 44 8.02 -5.77 6.35
C ILE A 44 7.89 -4.46 5.60
N TYR A 45 7.77 -3.33 6.31
CA TYR A 45 7.51 -2.04 5.67
C TYR A 45 8.78 -1.32 5.22
N TYR A 46 9.83 -1.32 6.04
CA TYR A 46 11.09 -0.64 5.72
C TYR A 46 12.00 -1.54 4.88
N PHE A 47 12.21 -2.79 5.31
CA PHE A 47 13.13 -3.72 4.64
C PHE A 47 12.48 -4.58 3.56
N GLN A 48 11.15 -4.61 3.47
CA GLN A 48 10.42 -5.45 2.50
C GLN A 48 10.79 -6.94 2.62
N ASP A 49 10.93 -7.45 3.84
CA ASP A 49 11.34 -8.82 4.13
C ASP A 49 10.36 -9.55 5.09
N PRO A 50 9.37 -10.30 4.59
CA PRO A 50 8.96 -10.36 3.18
C PRO A 50 8.21 -9.09 2.78
N PRO A 51 8.10 -8.79 1.47
CA PRO A 51 7.23 -7.70 1.02
C PRO A 51 5.78 -8.01 1.39
N LEU A 52 5.03 -6.99 1.79
CA LEU A 52 3.67 -7.14 2.35
C LEU A 52 2.73 -7.98 1.46
N TRP A 53 2.84 -7.85 0.14
CA TRP A 53 2.01 -8.59 -0.80
C TRP A 53 2.24 -10.11 -0.74
N LYS A 54 3.46 -10.58 -0.39
CA LYS A 54 3.73 -12.00 -0.17
C LYS A 54 3.14 -12.48 1.15
N ALA A 55 3.33 -11.70 2.22
CA ALA A 55 2.72 -11.97 3.52
C ALA A 55 1.19 -12.09 3.38
N TYR A 56 0.55 -11.25 2.56
CA TYR A 56 -0.88 -11.35 2.27
C TYR A 56 -1.26 -12.66 1.59
N ILE A 57 -0.52 -13.10 0.56
CA ILE A 57 -0.80 -14.38 -0.11
C ILE A 57 -0.63 -15.55 0.87
N ASP A 58 0.37 -15.49 1.75
CA ASP A 58 0.58 -16.51 2.78
C ASP A 58 -0.57 -16.52 3.80
N ALA A 59 -1.11 -15.36 4.17
CA ALA A 59 -2.31 -15.27 5.00
C ALA A 59 -3.54 -15.86 4.30
N VAL A 60 -3.73 -15.59 3.00
CA VAL A 60 -4.82 -16.19 2.20
C VAL A 60 -4.74 -17.72 2.24
N ARG A 61 -3.54 -18.28 2.08
CA ARG A 61 -3.31 -19.74 2.17
C ARG A 61 -3.58 -20.27 3.57
N TYR A 62 -3.08 -19.58 4.60
CA TYR A 62 -3.21 -20.00 5.99
C TYR A 62 -4.67 -20.07 6.45
N PHE A 63 -5.48 -19.07 6.11
CA PHE A 63 -6.89 -19.02 6.51
C PHE A 63 -7.83 -19.74 5.54
N GLY A 64 -7.36 -20.15 4.35
CA GLY A 64 -8.20 -20.80 3.34
C GLY A 64 -9.31 -19.89 2.79
N ILE A 65 -9.09 -18.58 2.78
CA ILE A 65 -10.05 -17.56 2.33
C ILE A 65 -9.95 -17.31 0.81
N ASP A 66 -10.96 -16.64 0.28
CA ASP A 66 -10.98 -16.18 -1.10
C ASP A 66 -10.23 -14.85 -1.22
N GLY A 67 -9.04 -14.83 -1.83
CA GLY A 67 -8.18 -13.66 -1.84
C GLY A 67 -8.80 -12.45 -2.56
N TRP A 68 -8.70 -11.28 -1.94
CA TRP A 68 -8.97 -9.96 -2.53
C TRP A 68 -7.64 -9.19 -2.63
N PHE A 69 -6.85 -9.49 -3.66
CA PHE A 69 -5.49 -8.99 -3.76
C PHE A 69 -5.48 -7.56 -4.31
N ILE A 70 -5.17 -6.57 -3.45
CA ILE A 70 -5.13 -5.14 -3.81
C ILE A 70 -3.72 -4.56 -3.95
N TYR A 71 -2.70 -5.40 -3.84
CA TYR A 71 -1.28 -4.98 -3.87
C TYR A 71 -0.67 -4.97 -5.27
N GLY A 72 -1.48 -5.07 -6.33
CA GLY A 72 -1.00 -5.04 -7.71
C GLY A 72 -0.27 -3.73 -8.00
N ASP A 73 0.98 -3.81 -8.42
CA ASP A 73 1.87 -2.66 -8.61
C ASP A 73 2.31 -2.52 -10.07
N MET A 74 1.84 -1.46 -10.72
CA MET A 74 2.16 -1.10 -12.10
C MET A 74 3.54 -0.47 -12.27
N GLN A 75 4.23 -0.14 -11.16
CA GLN A 75 5.49 0.59 -11.12
C GLN A 75 5.45 1.81 -12.03
N TYR A 76 4.48 2.70 -11.76
CA TYR A 76 4.29 3.92 -12.52
C TYR A 76 5.55 4.78 -12.53
N GLN A 77 5.86 5.34 -13.69
CA GLN A 77 6.95 6.27 -13.90
C GLN A 77 6.38 7.68 -13.90
N TRP A 78 7.00 8.56 -13.12
CA TRP A 78 6.51 9.92 -12.91
C TRP A 78 7.38 10.92 -13.67
N PRO A 79 6.80 12.05 -14.11
CA PRO A 79 7.57 13.10 -14.73
C PRO A 79 8.52 13.76 -13.71
N GLY A 80 9.58 14.34 -14.24
CA GLY A 80 10.54 15.15 -13.49
C GLY A 80 11.64 14.35 -12.79
N GLU A 81 12.69 15.06 -12.40
CA GLU A 81 13.77 14.47 -11.59
C GLU A 81 13.29 14.35 -10.15
N ARG A 82 13.24 13.12 -9.63
CA ARG A 82 12.86 12.83 -8.25
C ARG A 82 14.03 12.19 -7.53
N HIS A 83 14.44 12.82 -6.43
CA HIS A 83 15.49 12.30 -5.55
C HIS A 83 14.96 12.24 -4.13
N GLU A 84 15.33 11.19 -3.41
CA GLU A 84 15.02 10.99 -2.01
C GLU A 84 16.19 10.34 -1.31
N ALA A 85 16.53 10.83 -0.13
CA ALA A 85 17.54 10.23 0.73
C ALA A 85 17.09 10.30 2.19
N VAL A 86 17.55 9.33 2.99
CA VAL A 86 17.41 9.38 4.45
C VAL A 86 18.30 10.51 4.97
N GLU A 87 17.68 11.48 5.63
CA GLU A 87 18.36 12.61 6.27
C GLU A 87 18.75 12.27 7.71
N ALA A 88 17.84 11.63 8.44
CA ALA A 88 18.08 11.21 9.81
C ALA A 88 17.29 9.93 10.12
N LEU A 89 17.85 9.12 11.01
CA LEU A 89 17.26 7.89 11.52
C LEU A 89 17.42 7.89 13.03
N HIS A 90 16.31 7.92 13.75
CA HIS A 90 16.30 7.75 15.20
C HIS A 90 15.59 6.44 15.56
N GLN A 91 16.29 5.59 16.29
CA GLN A 91 15.78 4.27 16.67
C GLN A 91 15.60 4.18 18.18
N THR A 92 14.47 3.59 18.55
CA THR A 92 14.14 3.19 19.91
C THR A 92 13.75 1.72 19.90
N HIS A 93 13.50 1.15 21.09
CA HIS A 93 13.10 -0.25 21.19
C HIS A 93 11.75 -0.59 20.51
N ASP A 94 10.84 0.40 20.41
CA ASP A 94 9.46 0.24 19.95
C ASP A 94 9.20 0.85 18.57
N ARG A 95 10.04 1.80 18.12
CA ARG A 95 9.86 2.51 16.85
C ARG A 95 11.13 3.09 16.25
N TRP A 96 11.12 3.25 14.94
CA TRP A 96 12.11 3.97 14.15
C TRP A 96 11.46 5.19 13.50
N MET A 97 12.02 6.37 13.74
CA MET A 97 11.62 7.61 13.07
C MET A 97 12.63 7.90 11.96
N VAL A 98 12.17 7.85 10.72
CA VAL A 98 12.99 8.04 9.53
C VAL A 98 12.58 9.34 8.86
N ARG A 99 13.48 10.32 8.90
CA ARG A 99 13.33 11.59 8.22
C ARG A 99 13.96 11.50 6.85
N TYR A 100 13.21 11.92 5.84
CA TYR A 100 13.65 11.95 4.45
C TYR A 100 13.83 13.39 3.99
N ARG A 101 14.91 13.62 3.24
CA ARG A 101 15.09 14.82 2.43
C ARG A 101 14.93 14.42 0.97
N ALA A 102 14.04 15.10 0.28
CA ALA A 102 13.70 14.80 -1.10
C ALA A 102 13.63 16.07 -1.95
N ARG A 103 13.60 15.85 -3.27
CA ARG A 103 13.54 16.90 -4.28
C ARG A 103 12.74 16.42 -5.48
N VAL A 104 11.86 17.28 -6.00
CA VAL A 104 11.19 17.07 -7.29
C VAL A 104 11.42 18.28 -8.19
N ASP A 105 12.09 18.08 -9.33
CA ASP A 105 12.45 19.14 -10.28
C ASP A 105 13.08 20.38 -9.62
N GLY A 106 14.02 20.15 -8.70
CA GLY A 106 14.67 21.23 -7.96
C GLY A 106 13.94 21.71 -6.70
N HIS A 107 12.65 21.39 -6.50
CA HIS A 107 11.87 21.79 -5.33
C HIS A 107 12.16 20.88 -4.14
N PRO A 108 12.83 21.37 -3.07
CA PRO A 108 13.16 20.54 -1.92
C PRO A 108 11.94 20.35 -1.02
N TYR A 109 11.82 19.18 -0.42
CA TYR A 109 10.86 18.91 0.64
C TYR A 109 11.39 17.85 1.60
N GLY A 110 10.92 17.90 2.85
CA GLY A 110 11.18 16.87 3.85
C GLY A 110 9.91 16.16 4.26
N TYR A 111 10.01 14.96 4.82
CA TYR A 111 8.91 14.29 5.49
C TYR A 111 9.43 13.21 6.43
N GLU A 112 8.58 12.70 7.31
CA GLU A 112 8.98 11.71 8.31
C GLU A 112 7.98 10.57 8.38
N HIS A 113 8.49 9.34 8.38
CA HIS A 113 7.73 8.15 8.73
C HIS A 113 8.20 7.59 10.06
N THR A 114 7.24 7.24 10.91
CA THR A 114 7.48 6.42 12.09
C THR A 114 7.08 4.97 11.78
N TYR A 115 8.03 4.06 11.90
CA TYR A 115 7.84 2.61 11.76
C TYR A 115 7.79 1.99 13.15
N TYR A 116 6.72 1.27 13.48
CA TYR A 116 6.57 0.64 14.78
C TYR A 116 6.96 -0.83 14.72
N ALA A 117 7.28 -1.42 15.88
CA ALA A 117 7.59 -2.84 15.99
C ALA A 117 6.37 -3.73 15.70
N ALA A 118 5.17 -3.29 16.09
CA ALA A 118 3.95 -4.11 16.07
C ALA A 118 2.77 -3.47 15.34
N ASP A 119 2.99 -2.32 14.69
CA ASP A 119 1.96 -1.54 14.01
C ASP A 119 2.46 -0.99 12.65
N PRO A 120 1.57 -0.69 11.69
CA PRO A 120 1.91 -0.12 10.40
C PRO A 120 2.54 1.25 10.54
N PRO A 121 3.41 1.64 9.59
CA PRO A 121 4.07 2.92 9.65
C PRO A 121 3.07 4.07 9.51
N THR A 122 3.35 5.17 10.20
CA THR A 122 2.57 6.41 10.14
C THR A 122 3.43 7.53 9.58
N LEU A 123 2.87 8.34 8.68
CA LEU A 123 3.48 9.58 8.23
C LEU A 123 3.34 10.64 9.35
N THR A 124 4.42 10.91 10.07
CA THR A 124 4.43 11.85 11.22
C THR A 124 4.69 13.29 10.82
N GLU A 125 5.40 13.51 9.71
CA GLU A 125 5.53 14.83 9.06
C GLU A 125 5.14 14.70 7.59
N LYS A 126 4.25 15.58 7.12
CA LYS A 126 3.75 15.57 5.73
C LYS A 126 4.79 16.09 4.75
N ARG A 127 4.70 15.65 3.49
CA ARG A 127 5.51 16.20 2.39
C ARG A 127 5.21 17.67 2.12
N VAL A 128 3.92 18.02 2.11
CA VAL A 128 3.39 19.39 1.96
C VAL A 128 2.82 19.84 3.30
N LYS A 129 3.32 20.96 3.84
CA LYS A 129 2.96 21.50 5.17
C LYS A 129 1.98 22.66 5.03
N ASP A 130 2.12 23.44 3.97
CA ASP A 130 1.31 24.61 3.68
C ASP A 130 0.87 24.57 2.21
N LEU A 131 -0.43 24.41 1.99
CA LEU A 131 -0.99 24.28 0.64
C LEU A 131 -0.94 25.59 -0.16
N GLU A 132 -0.98 26.75 0.51
CA GLU A 132 -1.00 28.05 -0.15
C GLU A 132 0.41 28.38 -0.68
N THR A 133 1.42 28.13 0.14
CA THR A 133 2.81 28.47 -0.21
C THR A 133 3.51 27.36 -0.99
N GLU A 134 3.11 26.10 -0.84
CA GLU A 134 3.72 24.94 -1.50
C GLU A 134 2.85 24.32 -2.59
N TRP A 135 1.91 25.08 -3.18
CA TRP A 135 1.03 24.59 -4.25
C TRP A 135 1.80 23.98 -5.44
N THR A 136 2.87 24.63 -5.89
CA THR A 136 3.72 24.11 -6.97
C THR A 136 4.37 22.78 -6.62
N LEU A 137 4.74 22.55 -5.36
CA LEU A 137 5.26 21.26 -4.90
C LEU A 137 4.16 20.20 -4.98
N LEU A 138 2.94 20.52 -4.54
CA LEU A 138 1.79 19.63 -4.62
C LEU A 138 1.48 19.21 -6.06
N GLU A 139 1.42 20.17 -6.99
CA GLU A 139 1.18 19.91 -8.42
C GLU A 139 2.22 18.93 -9.00
N ARG A 140 3.50 19.11 -8.64
CA ARG A 140 4.57 18.20 -9.08
C ARG A 140 4.46 16.82 -8.46
N LEU A 141 4.14 16.75 -7.16
CA LEU A 141 3.96 15.47 -6.47
C LEU A 141 2.79 14.66 -7.03
N LEU A 142 1.72 15.34 -7.46
CA LEU A 142 0.49 14.74 -8.00
C LEU A 142 0.43 14.72 -9.53
N ALA A 143 1.50 15.09 -10.23
CA ALA A 143 1.55 15.05 -11.69
C ALA A 143 1.23 13.63 -12.19
N PRO A 144 0.46 13.47 -13.28
CA PRO A 144 0.09 12.14 -13.78
C PRO A 144 1.33 11.34 -14.21
N PRO A 145 1.29 10.00 -14.12
CA PRO A 145 2.40 9.17 -14.57
C PRO A 145 2.57 9.27 -16.09
N VAL A 146 3.83 9.22 -16.55
CA VAL A 146 4.22 9.28 -17.97
C VAL A 146 4.52 7.91 -18.58
N GLY A 147 4.58 6.88 -17.74
CA GLY A 147 4.86 5.51 -18.14
C GLY A 147 4.59 4.53 -17.01
N TYR A 148 4.83 3.24 -17.25
CA TYR A 148 4.70 2.18 -16.25
C TYR A 148 5.57 0.97 -16.62
N ASN A 149 5.91 0.15 -15.63
CA ASN A 149 6.60 -1.12 -15.83
C ASN A 149 5.85 -2.26 -15.10
N PRO A 150 5.04 -3.07 -15.80
CA PRO A 150 4.19 -4.06 -15.15
C PRO A 150 4.95 -5.35 -14.75
N SER A 151 6.29 -5.34 -14.72
CA SER A 151 7.10 -6.53 -14.41
C SER A 151 6.82 -7.07 -13.01
N LEU A 152 6.68 -6.19 -12.00
CA LEU A 152 6.30 -6.62 -10.66
C LEU A 152 4.85 -7.15 -10.61
N LEU A 153 3.91 -6.48 -11.29
CA LEU A 153 2.54 -6.95 -11.43
C LEU A 153 2.47 -8.38 -11.99
N GLY A 154 3.24 -8.68 -13.03
CA GLY A 154 3.30 -10.02 -13.61
C GLY A 154 3.72 -11.07 -12.58
N ARG A 155 4.73 -10.75 -11.75
CA ARG A 155 5.20 -11.64 -10.66
C ARG A 155 4.16 -11.80 -9.56
N GLN A 156 3.52 -10.71 -9.15
CA GLN A 156 2.45 -10.73 -8.14
C GLN A 156 1.27 -11.58 -8.62
N ARG A 157 0.85 -11.41 -9.87
CA ARG A 157 -0.26 -12.17 -10.47
C ARG A 157 0.06 -13.65 -10.56
N ALA A 158 1.27 -14.00 -10.99
CA ALA A 158 1.73 -15.39 -11.02
C ALA A 158 1.78 -16.01 -9.62
N ALA A 159 2.23 -15.26 -8.61
CA ALA A 159 2.30 -15.74 -7.23
C ALA A 159 0.92 -15.94 -6.58
N LEU A 160 -0.07 -15.10 -6.92
CA LEU A 160 -1.45 -15.27 -6.45
C LEU A 160 -2.12 -16.48 -7.13
N GLY A 161 -1.93 -16.65 -8.44
CA GLY A 161 -2.55 -17.74 -9.20
C GLY A 161 -4.07 -17.73 -9.08
N GLU A 162 -4.64 -18.87 -8.68
CA GLU A 162 -6.10 -19.04 -8.51
C GLU A 162 -6.58 -18.80 -7.07
N LEU A 163 -5.72 -18.27 -6.19
CA LEU A 163 -6.05 -18.03 -4.77
C LEU A 163 -7.00 -16.85 -4.55
N GLY A 164 -7.30 -16.04 -5.57
CA GLY A 164 -8.21 -14.92 -5.40
C GLY A 164 -8.35 -14.02 -6.63
N ALA A 165 -9.18 -12.98 -6.48
CA ALA A 165 -9.28 -11.89 -7.45
C ALA A 165 -8.03 -11.00 -7.36
N PHE A 166 -7.52 -10.60 -8.53
CA PHE A 166 -6.35 -9.74 -8.65
C PHE A 166 -6.77 -8.32 -9.02
N GLY A 167 -6.48 -7.36 -8.14
CA GLY A 167 -6.73 -5.95 -8.33
C GLY A 167 -5.44 -5.13 -8.37
N VAL A 168 -5.51 -4.01 -9.08
CA VAL A 168 -4.50 -2.96 -9.11
C VAL A 168 -5.12 -1.72 -8.48
N SER A 169 -4.44 -1.11 -7.52
CA SER A 169 -4.88 0.18 -6.99
C SER A 169 -4.41 1.29 -7.92
N ILE A 170 -5.34 2.13 -8.36
CA ILE A 170 -5.05 3.37 -9.10
C ILE A 170 -5.32 4.51 -8.14
N GLY A 171 -4.26 5.21 -7.71
CA GLY A 171 -4.38 6.39 -6.86
C GLY A 171 -5.06 7.52 -7.64
N TYR A 172 -6.21 7.98 -7.16
CA TYR A 172 -6.86 9.17 -7.71
C TYR A 172 -6.18 10.44 -7.16
N PRO A 173 -6.01 11.50 -7.96
CA PRO A 173 -5.59 12.80 -7.44
C PRO A 173 -6.58 13.26 -6.37
N GLY A 174 -6.10 13.44 -5.13
CA GLY A 174 -6.92 13.94 -4.01
C GLY A 174 -7.16 12.95 -2.87
N SER A 175 -6.92 11.64 -3.05
CA SER A 175 -7.04 10.64 -1.98
C SER A 175 -5.74 9.84 -1.81
N SER A 176 -4.77 10.41 -1.10
CA SER A 176 -3.70 9.59 -0.54
C SER A 176 -4.26 8.76 0.62
N PRO A 177 -4.03 7.44 0.69
CA PRO A 177 -4.46 6.60 1.82
C PRO A 177 -3.88 7.03 3.18
N GLY A 178 -2.94 7.98 3.20
CA GLY A 178 -2.32 8.52 4.43
C GLY A 178 -2.85 9.88 4.90
N SER A 179 -3.89 10.44 4.27
CA SER A 179 -4.46 11.74 4.66
C SER A 179 -5.89 11.62 5.19
N ALA A 180 -6.07 10.83 6.26
CA ALA A 180 -7.22 11.01 7.13
C ALA A 180 -7.03 12.33 7.90
N CYS A 181 -7.63 13.40 7.39
CA CYS A 181 -7.74 14.67 8.10
C CYS A 181 -8.76 14.49 9.23
N SER A 182 -8.31 14.16 10.43
CA SER A 182 -9.14 14.31 11.63
C SER A 182 -9.24 15.79 11.99
N ARG A 183 -10.20 16.50 11.41
CA ARG A 183 -10.84 17.62 12.11
C ARG A 183 -12.21 17.15 12.57
N ALA A 184 -12.24 16.62 13.80
CA ALA A 184 -13.45 16.59 14.59
C ALA A 184 -13.80 18.04 14.94
N ASN A 185 -14.59 18.69 14.08
CA ASN A 185 -15.33 19.87 14.50
C ASN A 185 -16.78 19.46 14.69
N SER A 186 -17.12 19.39 15.97
CA SER A 186 -18.46 19.43 16.54
C SER A 186 -19.40 20.37 15.77
N TRP A 187 -20.56 19.85 15.40
CA TRP A 187 -21.74 20.65 15.14
C TRP A 187 -22.86 20.12 16.02
N THR A 188 -23.09 20.84 17.11
CA THR A 188 -24.42 21.02 17.73
C THR A 188 -25.33 21.76 16.76
#